data_AF-A0A1E3L4X6-F1
#
_entry.id   AF-A0A1E3L4X6-F1
#
_cell.length_a   1.000
_cell.length_b   1.000
_cell.length_c   1.000
_cell.angle_alpha   90.00
_cell.angle_beta   90.00
_cell.angle_gamma   90.00
#
_symmetry.space_group_name_H-M   'P 1'
#
loop_
_entity.id
_entity.type
_entity.pdbx_description
1 polymer ?
#
loop_
_entity_poly.entity_id
_entity_poly.type
_entity_poly.pdbx_seq_one_letter_code
_entity_poly.pdbx_strand_id
1 'polypeptide(L)'
;MNNSKPTMYVFAGNNGSGKSTIRNLIVDQIGISINIDPDALARKIDSEHPEKYRMSAGKEAIKLARDCIEYNRDFSVETTSSFNYD
;
A
#
# COMPACT_ATOMS: atom_id res chain seq x y z
N MET A 1 23.94 -15.54 10.06
CA MET A 1 22.47 -15.42 9.98
C MET A 1 22.19 -14.24 9.06
N ASN A 2 21.56 -14.46 7.91
CA ASN A 2 21.25 -13.37 6.98
C ASN A 2 20.22 -12.45 7.64
N ASN A 3 20.68 -11.31 8.11
CA ASN A 3 19.90 -10.26 8.74
C ASN A 3 19.15 -9.45 7.64
N SER A 4 18.40 -10.12 6.78
CA SER A 4 17.65 -9.44 5.73
C SER A 4 16.45 -8.77 6.37
N LYS A 5 16.55 -7.45 6.53
CA LYS A 5 15.40 -6.60 6.86
C LYS A 5 14.35 -6.74 5.75
N PRO A 6 13.06 -6.60 6.06
CA PRO A 6 12.03 -6.66 5.04
C PRO A 6 12.15 -5.44 4.13
N THR A 7 11.88 -5.64 2.85
CA THR A 7 11.92 -4.58 1.84
C THR A 7 10.51 -4.03 1.63
N MET A 8 10.39 -2.70 1.72
CA MET A 8 9.16 -1.98 1.43
C MET A 8 9.24 -1.38 0.01
N TYR A 9 8.29 -1.75 -0.84
CA TYR A 9 8.17 -1.22 -2.20
C TYR A 9 7.07 -0.16 -2.25
N VAL A 10 7.41 1.06 -2.64
CA VAL A 10 6.44 2.16 -2.71
C VAL A 10 6.09 2.46 -4.16
N PHE A 11 4.81 2.31 -4.49
CA PHE A 11 4.25 2.67 -5.79
C PHE A 11 3.50 3.99 -5.64
N ALA A 12 4.15 5.09 -6.05
CA ALA A 12 3.60 6.44 -5.98
C ALA A 12 3.39 7.03 -7.38
N GLY A 13 2.32 7.83 -7.53
CA GLY A 13 1.94 8.44 -8.80
C GLY A 13 0.45 8.78 -8.88
N ASN A 14 0.05 9.54 -9.90
CA ASN A 14 -1.35 9.97 -10.07
C ASN A 14 -2.29 8.78 -10.39
N ASN A 15 -3.58 8.95 -10.15
CA ASN A 15 -4.62 8.05 -10.65
C ASN A 15 -4.49 7.90 -12.17
N GLY A 16 -4.56 6.65 -12.64
CA GLY A 16 -4.42 6.33 -14.07
C GLY A 16 -2.98 6.27 -14.59
N SER A 17 -1.94 6.51 -13.79
CA SER A 17 -0.54 6.45 -14.25
C SER A 17 0.01 5.03 -14.47
N GLY A 18 -0.82 3.99 -14.32
CA GLY A 18 -0.41 2.59 -14.53
C GLY A 18 0.30 1.92 -13.35
N LYS A 19 0.24 2.50 -12.14
CA LYS A 19 0.88 1.94 -10.93
C LYS A 19 0.49 0.50 -10.66
N SER A 20 -0.82 0.21 -10.62
CA SER A 20 -1.33 -1.13 -10.37
C SER A 20 -0.92 -2.12 -11.47
N THR A 21 -0.74 -1.67 -12.71
CA THR A 21 -0.24 -2.49 -13.83
C THR A 21 1.23 -2.88 -13.62
N ILE A 22 2.10 -1.89 -13.37
CA ILE A 22 3.52 -2.13 -13.10
C ILE A 22 3.67 -3.00 -11.86
N ARG A 23 2.91 -2.68 -10.82
CA ARG A 23 2.86 -3.43 -9.59
C ARG A 23 2.51 -4.89 -9.84
N ASN A 24 1.46 -5.23 -10.59
CA ASN A 24 1.10 -6.63 -10.84
C ASN A 24 2.23 -7.38 -11.57
N LEU A 25 2.84 -6.74 -12.58
CA LEU A 25 3.99 -7.32 -13.30
C LEU A 25 5.19 -7.57 -12.39
N ILE A 26 5.44 -6.65 -11.47
CA ILE A 26 6.58 -6.68 -10.57
C ILE A 26 6.30 -7.64 -9.39
N VAL A 27 5.11 -7.62 -8.80
CA VAL A 27 4.71 -8.49 -7.69
C VAL A 27 4.88 -9.96 -8.04
N ASP A 28 4.50 -10.37 -9.25
CA ASP A 28 4.68 -11.74 -9.72
C ASP A 28 6.17 -12.11 -9.87
N GLN A 29 7.03 -11.14 -10.19
CA GLN A 29 8.48 -11.34 -10.35
C GLN A 29 9.26 -11.30 -9.03
N ILE A 30 8.88 -10.44 -8.09
CA ILE A 30 9.55 -10.32 -6.78
C ILE A 30 8.91 -11.25 -5.71
N GLY A 31 7.71 -11.78 -5.96
CA GLY A 31 7.02 -12.69 -5.03
C GLY A 31 6.39 -12.00 -3.82
N ILE A 32 6.07 -10.71 -3.91
CA ILE A 32 5.49 -9.93 -2.80
C ILE A 32 3.98 -10.16 -2.73
N SER A 33 3.52 -10.96 -1.77
CA SER A 33 2.09 -11.27 -1.63
C SER A 33 1.27 -10.18 -0.93
N ILE A 34 1.91 -9.24 -0.23
CA ILE A 34 1.22 -8.24 0.59
C ILE A 34 1.16 -6.88 -0.10
N ASN A 35 -0.07 -6.46 -0.44
CA ASN A 35 -0.42 -5.11 -0.86
C ASN A 35 -1.08 -4.32 0.28
N ILE A 36 -0.55 -3.14 0.59
CA ILE A 36 -1.20 -2.16 1.44
C ILE A 36 -1.63 -0.97 0.58
N ASP A 37 -2.94 -0.84 0.36
CA ASP A 37 -3.57 0.27 -0.36
C ASP A 37 -4.63 0.91 0.57
N PRO A 38 -4.34 2.09 1.15
CA PRO A 38 -5.28 2.81 2.02
C PRO A 38 -6.60 3.18 1.32
N ASP A 39 -6.59 3.47 0.01
CA ASP A 39 -7.81 3.80 -0.73
C ASP A 39 -8.67 2.55 -0.90
N ALA A 40 -8.07 1.40 -1.18
CA ALA A 40 -8.79 0.11 -1.21
C ALA A 40 -9.32 -0.28 0.18
N LEU A 41 -8.57 -0.02 1.24
CA LEU A 41 -9.02 -0.26 2.62
C LEU A 41 -10.22 0.64 2.97
N ALA A 42 -10.20 1.91 2.58
CA ALA A 42 -11.33 2.81 2.79
C ALA A 42 -12.58 2.35 2.01
N ARG A 43 -12.42 1.97 0.73
CA ARG A 43 -13.52 1.43 -0.10
C ARG A 43 -14.08 0.11 0.41
N LYS A 44 -13.27 -0.70 1.10
CA LYS A 44 -13.74 -1.93 1.77
C LYS A 44 -14.65 -1.63 2.96
N ILE A 45 -14.46 -0.48 3.62
CA ILE A 45 -15.30 -0.07 4.75
C ILE A 45 -16.60 0.54 4.24
N ASP A 46 -16.49 1.50 3.30
CA ASP A 46 -17.64 2.13 2.66
C ASP A 46 -17.28 2.45 1.20
N SER A 47 -17.92 1.76 0.26
CA SER A 47 -17.69 1.97 -1.16
C SER A 47 -18.40 3.21 -1.72
N GLU A 48 -19.43 3.72 -1.03
CA GLU A 48 -20.16 4.92 -1.45
C GLU A 48 -19.46 6.19 -0.96
N HIS A 49 -18.92 6.17 0.27
CA HIS A 49 -18.27 7.32 0.90
C HIS A 49 -16.87 7.00 1.48
N PRO A 50 -15.94 6.46 0.68
CA PRO A 50 -14.61 6.05 1.15
C PRO A 50 -13.80 7.22 1.73
N GLU A 51 -14.08 8.46 1.31
CA GLU A 51 -13.41 9.66 1.79
C GLU A 51 -13.52 9.85 3.30
N LYS A 52 -14.65 9.44 3.90
CA LYS A 52 -14.89 9.52 5.35
C LYS A 52 -13.99 8.60 6.15
N TYR A 53 -13.50 7.54 5.51
CA TYR A 53 -12.68 6.49 6.12
C TYR A 53 -11.19 6.58 5.76
N ARG A 54 -10.76 7.63 5.04
CA ARG A 54 -9.34 7.83 4.70
C ARG A 54 -8.41 7.81 5.91
N MET A 55 -8.82 8.48 6.99
CA MET A 55 -8.01 8.54 8.22
C MET A 55 -7.91 7.17 8.91
N SER A 56 -9.02 6.43 9.02
CA SER A 56 -9.03 5.10 9.62
C SER A 56 -8.27 4.08 8.77
N ALA A 57 -8.43 4.15 7.44
CA ALA A 57 -7.72 3.30 6.50
C ALA A 57 -6.21 3.56 6.51
N GLY A 58 -5.78 4.82 6.66
CA GLY A 58 -4.38 5.19 6.86
C GLY A 58 -3.79 4.59 8.15
N LYS A 59 -4.54 4.61 9.25
CA LYS A 59 -4.11 3.96 10.51
C LYS A 59 -3.96 2.45 10.35
N GLU A 60 -4.91 1.81 9.67
CA GLU A 60 -4.84 0.36 9.40
C GLU A 60 -3.67 0.01 8.49
N ALA A 61 -3.41 0.82 7.46
CA ALA A 61 -2.25 0.65 6.58
C ALA A 61 -0.91 0.71 7.34
N ILE A 62 -0.78 1.65 8.29
CA ILE A 62 0.41 1.75 9.15
C ILE A 62 0.53 0.51 10.04
N LYS A 63 -0.58 -0.01 10.57
CA LYS A 63 -0.58 -1.23 11.39
C LYS A 63 -0.13 -2.43 10.57
N LEU A 64 -0.68 -2.63 9.37
CA LEU A 64 -0.27 -3.70 8.45
C LEU A 64 1.21 -3.61 8.09
N ALA A 65 1.73 -2.39 7.86
CA ALA A 65 3.15 -2.21 7.57
C ALA A 65 4.03 -2.62 8.76
N ARG A 66 3.63 -2.27 9.99
CA ARG A 66 4.33 -2.69 11.22
C ARG A 66 4.31 -4.21 11.37
N ASP A 67 3.17 -4.85 11.13
CA ASP A 67 3.05 -6.30 11.19
C ASP A 67 3.99 -6.95 10.14
N CYS A 68 4.05 -6.43 8.92
CA CYS A 68 4.98 -6.92 7.90
C CYS A 68 6.45 -6.80 8.35
N ILE A 69 6.80 -5.69 8.99
CA ILE A 69 8.14 -5.48 9.53
C ILE A 69 8.45 -6.48 10.65
N GLU A 70 7.51 -6.68 11.59
CA GLU A 70 7.65 -7.61 12.72
C GLU A 70 7.81 -9.06 12.26
N TYR A 71 7.05 -9.47 11.24
CA TYR A 71 7.10 -10.83 10.68
C TYR A 71 8.13 -11.00 9.56
N ASN A 72 8.99 -10.00 9.32
CA ASN A 72 10.01 -9.99 8.28
C ASN A 72 9.49 -10.36 6.88
N ARG A 73 8.33 -9.78 6.52
CA ARG A 73 7.68 -9.99 5.23
C ARG A 73 7.89 -8.79 4.34
N ASP A 74 8.32 -9.03 3.10
CA ASP A 74 8.33 -8.00 2.08
C ASP A 74 6.89 -7.58 1.77
N PHE A 75 6.71 -6.28 1.58
CA PHE A 75 5.40 -5.70 1.34
C PHE A 75 5.51 -4.50 0.42
N SER A 76 4.37 -4.14 -0.14
CA SER A 76 4.28 -3.00 -1.04
C SER A 76 3.14 -2.10 -0.64
N VAL A 77 3.38 -0.80 -0.80
CA VAL A 77 2.40 0.25 -0.47
C VAL A 77 2.08 0.99 -1.76
N GLU A 78 0.80 1.04 -2.11
CA GLU A 78 0.31 1.91 -3.17
C GLU A 78 -0.26 3.18 -2.55
N THR A 79 0.22 4.33 -3.00
CA THR A 79 -0.27 5.62 -2.53
C THR A 79 -0.49 6.56 -3.71
N THR A 80 -1.65 7.22 -3.71
CA THR A 80 -1.95 8.30 -4.63
C THR A 80 -1.46 9.59 -3.99
N SER A 81 -0.29 10.08 -4.43
CA SER A 81 0.20 11.40 -4.03
C SER A 81 -0.60 12.49 -4.75
N SER A 82 -1.78 12.82 -4.22
CA SER A 82 -2.40 14.12 -4.45
C SER A 82 -1.82 15.09 -3.43
N PHE A 83 -0.63 15.62 -3.70
CA PHE A 83 -0.07 16.75 -2.94
C PHE A 83 -0.83 18.00 -3.40
N ASN A 84 -1.97 18.30 -2.77
CA ASN A 84 -2.57 19.62 -2.91
C ASN A 84 -1.82 20.55 -1.94
N TYR A 85 -0.99 21.44 -2.50
CA TYR A 85 -0.57 22.64 -1.81
C TYR A 85 -1.81 23.56 -1.74
N ASP A 86 -2.38 23.73 -0.54
CA ASP A 86 -3.15 24.91 -0.21
C ASP A 86 -2.19 26.03 0.23
#